data_AF-A0A2E0LKT7-F1
#
_entry.id   AF-A0A2E0LKT7-F1
#
_cell.length_a   1.000
_cell.length_b   1.000
_cell.length_c   1.000
_cell.angle_alpha   90.00
_cell.angle_beta   90.00
_cell.angle_gamma   90.00
#
_symmetry.space_group_name_H-M   'P 1'
#
loop_
_entity.id
_entity.type
_entity.pdbx_description
1 polymer ?
#
loop_
_entity_poly.entity_id
_entity_poly.type
_entity_poly.pdbx_seq_one_letter_code
_entity_poly.pdbx_strand_id
1 'polypeptide(L)' 'MLKQPSSGWTYEGIAFRALVPTKGSCYPGTVPVWRLYNDRAAQSDSNHRFVASVDTYRHMIANGWIGEGVAFCSPES' A
#
# COMPACT_ATOMS: atom_id res chain seq x y z
N MET A 1 0.29 6.95 -19.65
CA MET A 1 0.45 7.60 -18.32
C MET A 1 -0.56 8.72 -18.20
N LEU A 2 -1.19 8.90 -17.02
CA LEU A 2 -2.40 9.68 -16.68
C LEU A 2 -2.58 11.12 -17.25
N LYS A 3 -1.64 11.62 -18.04
CA LYS A 3 -1.69 12.91 -18.75
C LYS A 3 -1.61 12.77 -20.27
N GLN A 4 -1.82 11.57 -20.81
CA GLN A 4 -1.86 11.34 -22.26
C GLN A 4 -3.31 11.45 -22.78
N PRO A 5 -3.54 12.24 -23.85
CA PRO A 5 -4.80 12.19 -24.59
C PRO A 5 -5.16 10.75 -24.98
N SER A 6 -6.46 10.46 -25.10
CA SER A 6 -7.02 9.15 -25.50
C SER A 6 -6.69 7.94 -24.61
N SER A 7 -6.28 8.15 -23.35
CA SER A 7 -6.09 7.05 -22.39
C SER A 7 -7.38 6.51 -21.77
N GLY A 8 -8.51 7.21 -21.91
CA GLY A 8 -9.76 6.91 -21.19
C GLY A 8 -9.76 7.36 -19.72
N TRP A 9 -8.65 7.93 -19.23
CA TRP A 9 -8.49 8.39 -17.85
C TRP A 9 -8.35 9.92 -17.80
N THR A 10 -9.08 10.55 -16.89
CA THR A 10 -8.99 12.00 -16.60
C THR A 10 -8.28 12.20 -15.26
N TYR A 11 -7.29 13.09 -15.21
CA TYR A 11 -6.65 13.46 -13.95
C TYR A 11 -7.57 14.38 -13.14
N GLU A 12 -8.01 13.92 -11.97
CA GLU A 12 -8.96 14.63 -11.10
C GLU A 12 -8.29 15.48 -10.01
N GLY A 13 -6.96 15.48 -9.94
CA GLY A 13 -6.19 16.18 -8.89
C GLY A 13 -5.60 15.24 -7.84
N ILE A 14 -5.05 15.83 -6.77
CA ILE A 14 -4.48 15.09 -5.64
C ILE A 14 -5.57 14.96 -4.57
N ALA A 15 -6.08 13.76 -4.36
CA ALA A 15 -7.14 13.50 -3.36
C ALA A 15 -6.62 13.52 -1.91
N PHE A 16 -5.41 12.99 -1.67
CA PHE A 16 -4.81 12.96 -0.33
C PHE A 16 -3.28 12.87 -0.41
N ARG A 17 -2.65 13.13 0.73
CA ARG A 17 -1.22 12.88 0.97
C ARG A 17 -1.09 11.82 2.05
N ALA A 18 -0.12 10.92 1.91
CA ALA A 18 0.18 9.91 2.91
C ALA A 18 1.35 10.36 3.80
N LEU A 19 1.31 10.02 5.09
CA LEU A 19 2.40 10.31 6.02
C LEU A 19 3.50 9.25 5.85
N VAL A 20 4.74 9.68 5.64
CA VAL A 20 5.86 8.78 5.35
C VAL A 20 6.43 8.21 6.65
N PRO A 21 6.62 6.88 6.77
CA PRO A 21 7.18 6.28 7.96
C PRO A 21 8.68 6.60 8.07
N THR A 22 9.19 6.72 9.30
CA THR A 22 10.62 6.84 9.56
C THR A 22 11.18 5.48 9.98
N LYS A 23 12.15 4.96 9.23
CA LYS A 23 12.78 3.65 9.50
C LYS A 23 11.74 2.52 9.69
N GLY A 24 10.67 2.53 8.88
CA GLY A 24 9.60 1.53 8.93
C GLY A 24 8.63 1.68 10.12
N SER A 25 8.72 2.77 10.88
CA SER A 25 7.84 3.06 12.03
C SER A 25 7.04 4.34 11.82
N CYS A 26 5.83 4.36 12.38
CA CYS A 26 4.96 5.52 12.36
C CYS A 26 5.16 6.41 13.59
N TYR A 27 4.89 7.70 13.42
CA TYR A 27 4.99 8.67 14.50
C TYR A 27 3.85 8.49 15.51
N PRO A 28 4.00 8.95 16.76
CA PRO A 28 2.92 8.92 17.75
C PRO A 28 1.62 9.57 17.22
N GLY A 29 0.47 8.96 17.54
CA GLY A 29 -0.84 9.41 17.05
C GLY A 29 -1.17 9.00 15.62
N THR A 30 -0.38 8.09 15.04
CA THR A 30 -0.64 7.50 13.72
C THR A 30 -0.48 6.00 13.76
N VAL A 31 -1.25 5.29 12.93
CA VAL A 31 -1.20 3.84 12.78
C VAL A 31 -0.51 3.45 11.46
N PRO A 32 0.26 2.36 11.46
CA PRO A 32 0.88 1.85 10.24
C PRO A 32 -0.15 1.25 9.29
N VAL A 33 0.05 1.50 7.99
CA VAL A 33 -0.56 0.75 6.90
C VAL A 33 0.53 -0.09 6.24
N TRP A 34 0.36 -1.41 6.28
CA TRP A 34 1.29 -2.37 5.72
C TRP A 34 0.99 -2.65 4.26
N ARG A 35 2.03 -2.88 3.44
CA ARG A 35 1.92 -3.31 2.05
C ARG A 35 2.41 -4.74 1.88
N LEU A 36 1.68 -5.51 1.09
CA LEU A 36 2.05 -6.85 0.68
C LEU A 36 2.08 -6.94 -0.85
N TYR A 37 2.95 -7.80 -1.37
CA TYR A 37 3.03 -8.14 -2.78
C TYR A 37 2.71 -9.62 -2.99
N ASN A 38 1.94 -9.95 -4.03
CA ASN A 38 1.50 -11.32 -4.30
C ASN A 38 2.50 -12.20 -5.08
N ASP A 39 3.66 -11.65 -5.46
CA ASP A 39 4.70 -12.33 -6.24
C ASP A 39 4.27 -12.93 -7.58
N ARG A 40 3.28 -12.31 -8.24
CA ARG A 40 2.68 -12.85 -9.48
C ARG A 40 3.02 -12.08 -10.76
N ALA A 41 4.17 -11.39 -10.76
CA ALA A 41 4.67 -10.70 -11.97
C ALA A 41 4.85 -11.66 -13.15
N ALA A 42 5.36 -12.87 -12.92
CA ALA A 42 5.55 -13.87 -13.98
C ALA A 42 4.23 -14.31 -14.63
N GLN A 43 3.10 -14.17 -13.92
CA GLN A 43 1.75 -14.48 -14.41
C GLN A 43 1.03 -13.26 -14.98
N SER A 44 1.70 -12.11 -15.11
CA SER A 44 1.06 -10.83 -15.48
C SER A 44 -0.09 -10.41 -14.55
N ASP A 45 -0.03 -10.85 -13.29
CA ASP A 45 -1.05 -10.64 -12.26
C ASP A 45 -0.41 -10.06 -10.99
N SER A 46 0.52 -9.13 -11.19
CA SER A 46 1.21 -8.42 -10.10
C SER A 46 0.21 -7.56 -9.33
N ASN A 47 0.12 -7.76 -8.03
CA ASN A 47 -0.81 -7.01 -7.18
C ASN A 47 -0.19 -6.66 -5.83
N HIS A 48 -0.42 -5.42 -5.42
CA HIS A 48 -0.09 -4.89 -4.11
C HIS A 48 -1.34 -4.69 -3.27
N ARG A 49 -1.36 -5.23 -2.06
CA ARG A 49 -2.44 -5.03 -1.08
C ARG A 49 -1.96 -4.15 0.06
N PHE A 50 -2.76 -3.16 0.43
CA PHE A 50 -2.59 -2.39 1.66
C PHE A 50 -3.57 -2.84 2.73
N VAL A 51 -3.09 -3.03 3.96
CA VAL A 51 -3.91 -3.41 5.11
C VAL A 51 -3.53 -2.59 6.34
N ALA A 52 -4.51 -2.23 7.17
CA ALA A 52 -4.29 -1.52 8.42
C ALA A 52 -4.37 -2.43 9.67
N SER A 53 -4.48 -3.75 9.48
CA SER A 53 -4.41 -4.75 10.57
C SER A 53 -3.13 -5.56 10.46
N VAL A 54 -2.37 -5.60 11.56
CA VAL A 54 -1.14 -6.40 11.65
C VAL A 54 -1.43 -7.89 11.55
N ASP A 55 -2.60 -8.34 12.04
CA ASP A 55 -2.99 -9.74 11.99
C ASP A 55 -3.33 -10.15 10.55
N THR A 56 -4.03 -9.30 9.80
CA THR A 56 -4.25 -9.53 8.37
C THR A 56 -2.94 -9.56 7.60
N TYR A 57 -2.00 -8.66 7.91
CA TYR A 57 -0.68 -8.63 7.30
C TYR A 57 0.08 -9.95 7.54
N ARG A 58 0.17 -10.40 8.79
CA ARG A 58 0.82 -11.66 9.16
C ARG A 58 0.12 -12.87 8.56
N HIS A 59 -1.21 -12.88 8.55
CA HIS A 59 -2.00 -13.95 7.94
C HIS A 59 -1.74 -14.07 6.44
N MET A 60 -1.70 -12.95 5.72
CA MET A 60 -1.40 -12.98 4.28
C MET A 60 0.02 -13.46 3.98
N ILE A 61 1.00 -13.06 4.80
CA ILE A 61 2.38 -13.59 4.70
C ILE A 61 2.40 -15.10 4.90
N ALA A 62 1.70 -15.60 5.92
CA ALA A 62 1.58 -17.04 6.15
C ALA A 62 0.92 -17.79 4.98
N ASN A 63 0.13 -17.09 4.15
CA ASN A 63 -0.50 -17.61 2.93
C ASN A 63 0.29 -17.29 1.64
N GLY A 64 1.59 -16.99 1.75
CA GLY A 64 2.50 -16.88 0.61
C GLY A 64 2.62 -15.49 -0.01
N TRP A 65 2.03 -14.44 0.58
CA TRP A 65 2.31 -13.07 0.16
C TRP A 65 3.65 -12.59 0.72
N ILE A 66 4.35 -11.73 -0.02
CA ILE A 66 5.59 -11.08 0.42
C ILE A 66 5.22 -9.84 1.22
N GLY A 67 5.62 -9.80 2.50
CA GLY A 67 5.48 -8.64 3.34
C GLY A 67 6.54 -7.58 3.03
N GLU A 68 6.12 -6.40 2.57
CA GLU A 68 7.03 -5.29 2.23
C GLU A 68 7.19 -4.27 3.36
N GLY A 69 6.47 -4.46 4.48
CA GLY A 69 6.52 -3.58 5.65
C GLY A 69 5.53 -2.42 5.60
N VAL A 70 5.78 -1.41 6.42
CA VAL A 70 4.94 -0.21 6.54
C VAL A 70 5.15 0.66 5.31
N ALA A 71 4.09 0.90 4.54
CA ALA A 71 4.15 1.76 3.36
C ALA A 71 3.87 3.22 3.68
N PHE A 72 2.91 3.48 4.57
CA PHE A 72 2.58 4.80 5.05
C PHE A 72 1.90 4.75 6.42
N CYS A 73 1.78 5.91 7.05
CA CYS A 73 1.08 6.09 8.30
C CYS A 73 -0.26 6.79 8.04
N SER A 74 -1.30 6.33 8.72
CA SER A 74 -2.64 6.92 8.71
C SER A 74 -2.91 7.57 10.07
N PRO A 75 -3.67 8.67 10.15
CA PRO A 75 -4.26 9.09 11.41
C PRO A 75 -5.05 7.95 12.06
N GLU A 76 -5.09 7.94 13.39
CA GLU A 76 -6.00 7.08 14.16
C GLU A 76 -7.47 7.40 13.80
N SER A 77 -8.33 6.38 13.91
CA SER A 77 -9.78 6.48 13.63
C SER A 77 -10.56 7.01 14.81
#